data_AF-A0A2E7L160-F1
#
_entry.id   AF-A0A2E7L160-F1
#
_cell.length_a   1.000
_cell.length_b   1.000
_cell.length_c   1.000
_cell.angle_alpha   90.00
_cell.angle_beta   90.00
_cell.angle_gamma   90.00
#
_symmetry.space_group_name_H-M   'P 1'
#
loop_
_entity.id
_entity.type
_entity.pdbx_description
1 polymer ?
#
loop_
_entity_poly.entity_id
_entity_poly.type
_entity_poly.pdbx_seq_one_letter_code
_entity_poly.pdbx_strand_id
1 'polypeptide(L)'
;MKPRSFRFFRVVQVVIPACAVVVLGGWMWSNDWLPTTLSQPSLAAVEGIVLLDGRPLTGASVDTWPQRAGVRGASGVTDGGGRFSLRTMVDTGFHDGAAVGTHRVTVTVSEPLPGGFGSRLLSPEKYASPGSTPLILRVVRRAVENSAVVLQMDGQLLEVGPPAETGVEPAEGFIVTPLLLHFDQDRDDRLSRAEYRRIDTASRHGIDMEAADVNQDAYVDRSELTRAAIAVMAAPRRAEAPPLMWETHLPAAKTPPVDK
;
A
#
# COMPACT_ATOMS: atom_id res chain seq x y z
N MET A 1 66.82 40.69 40.74
CA MET A 1 66.18 40.07 39.55
C MET A 1 64.87 39.43 39.98
N LYS A 2 63.72 39.92 39.50
CA LYS A 2 62.37 39.39 39.81
C LYS A 2 61.93 38.45 38.68
N PRO A 3 61.51 37.20 38.96
CA PRO A 3 61.07 36.30 37.90
C PRO A 3 59.72 36.76 37.35
N ARG A 4 59.62 36.88 36.02
CA ARG A 4 58.36 37.14 35.31
C ARG A 4 57.57 35.83 35.29
N SER A 5 56.54 35.73 36.13
CA SER A 5 55.59 34.63 36.07
C SER A 5 54.81 34.68 34.76
N PHE A 6 55.02 33.67 33.92
CA PHE A 6 54.30 33.48 32.69
C PHE A 6 52.82 33.25 33.04
N ARG A 7 51.92 34.10 32.53
CA ARG A 7 50.48 34.10 32.83
C ARG A 7 49.77 32.93 32.13
N PHE A 8 50.10 31.70 32.52
CA PHE A 8 49.53 30.44 32.00
C PHE A 8 47.99 30.45 32.04
N PHE A 9 47.41 31.12 33.04
CA PHE A 9 45.97 31.22 33.25
C PHE A 9 45.20 31.94 32.13
N ARG A 10 45.82 32.89 31.42
CA ARG A 10 45.10 33.64 30.35
C ARG A 10 45.04 32.88 29.02
N VAL A 11 46.00 31.99 28.75
CA VAL A 11 46.01 31.18 27.52
C VAL A 11 44.93 30.09 27.59
N VAL A 12 44.76 29.49 28.76
CA VAL A 12 43.73 28.47 29.02
C VAL A 12 42.30 29.05 28.89
N GLN A 13 42.07 30.30 29.31
CA GLN A 13 40.74 30.94 29.23
C GLN A 13 40.25 31.27 27.82
N VAL A 14 41.15 31.39 26.83
CA VAL A 14 40.78 31.78 25.45
C VAL A 14 40.80 30.57 24.49
N VAL A 15 41.74 29.64 24.68
CA VAL A 15 41.92 28.52 23.76
C VAL A 15 40.85 27.43 23.97
N ILE A 16 40.41 27.19 25.21
CA ILE A 16 39.37 26.18 25.49
C ILE A 16 38.02 26.51 24.84
N PRO A 17 37.44 27.73 24.95
CA PRO A 17 36.17 28.03 24.28
C PRO A 17 36.30 28.02 22.75
N ALA A 18 37.44 28.44 22.20
CA ALA A 18 37.68 28.39 20.76
C ALA A 18 37.75 26.94 20.23
N CYS A 19 38.44 26.04 20.94
CA CYS A 19 38.45 24.62 20.60
C CYS A 19 37.08 23.97 20.81
N ALA A 20 36.31 24.36 21.82
CA ALA A 20 34.94 23.85 22.02
C ALA A 20 34.02 24.23 20.86
N VAL A 21 34.12 25.46 20.32
CA VAL A 21 33.35 25.89 19.14
C VAL A 21 33.77 25.13 17.89
N VAL A 22 35.06 24.84 17.71
CA VAL A 22 35.56 24.06 16.56
C VAL A 22 35.18 22.58 16.68
N VAL A 23 35.23 22.00 17.87
CA VAL A 23 34.80 20.61 18.12
C VAL A 23 33.28 20.49 17.98
N LEU A 24 32.50 21.45 18.48
CA LEU A 24 31.04 21.49 18.29
C LEU A 24 30.66 21.73 16.83
N GLY A 25 31.35 22.64 16.14
CA GLY A 25 31.14 22.90 14.70
C GLY A 25 31.57 21.72 13.82
N GLY A 26 32.65 21.02 14.18
CA GLY A 26 33.13 19.82 13.49
C GLY A 26 32.23 18.61 13.73
N TRP A 27 31.77 18.40 14.96
CA TRP A 27 30.76 17.37 15.28
C TRP A 27 29.40 17.67 14.62
N MET A 28 29.05 18.95 14.42
CA MET A 28 27.86 19.36 13.66
C MET A 28 27.98 19.15 12.15
N TRP A 29 29.19 19.03 11.59
CA TRP A 29 29.39 18.73 10.16
C TRP A 29 29.51 17.24 9.85
N SER A 30 29.87 16.40 10.83
CA SER A 30 30.07 14.94 10.62
C SER A 30 28.86 14.09 10.99
N ASN A 31 27.94 14.61 11.79
CA ASN A 31 26.71 13.92 12.15
C ASN A 31 25.54 14.62 11.45
N ASP A 32 24.77 13.87 10.66
CA ASP A 32 23.52 14.28 10.00
C ASP A 32 22.40 14.64 11.02
N TRP A 33 22.69 15.53 11.98
CA TRP A 33 21.81 15.97 13.05
C TRP A 33 20.81 17.03 12.58
N LEU A 34 20.98 17.61 11.39
CA LEU A 34 19.93 18.40 10.79
C LEU A 34 18.79 17.44 10.42
N PRO A 35 17.62 17.54 11.07
CA PRO A 35 16.50 16.71 10.68
C PRO A 35 16.17 17.05 9.22
N THR A 36 16.11 16.01 8.38
CA THR A 36 15.67 16.07 6.97
C THR A 36 14.25 16.65 6.80
N THR A 37 13.59 17.02 7.91
CA THR A 37 12.26 17.61 8.02
C THR A 37 12.15 19.03 7.46
N LEU A 38 13.26 19.75 7.25
CA LEU A 38 13.20 21.09 6.63
C LEU A 38 12.92 21.07 5.11
N SER A 39 12.93 19.88 4.49
CA SER A 39 12.85 19.73 3.03
C SER A 39 11.71 18.83 2.57
N GLN A 40 10.67 18.58 3.40
CA GLN A 40 9.49 17.88 2.91
C GLN A 40 8.73 18.76 1.91
N PRO A 41 8.49 18.29 0.67
CA PRO A 41 7.77 19.07 -0.32
C PRO A 41 6.32 19.27 0.13
N SER A 42 5.86 20.53 0.15
CA SER A 42 4.48 20.88 0.47
C SER A 42 3.52 20.04 -0.37
N LEU A 43 2.57 19.37 0.27
CA LEU A 43 1.47 18.69 -0.40
C LEU A 43 0.34 19.69 -0.67
N ALA A 44 -0.41 19.46 -1.74
CA ALA A 44 -1.66 20.16 -2.01
C ALA A 44 -2.71 19.13 -2.46
N ALA A 45 -3.95 19.30 -1.99
CA ALA A 45 -5.07 18.44 -2.39
C ALA A 45 -5.22 18.48 -3.92
N VAL A 46 -5.48 17.32 -4.52
CA VAL A 46 -5.70 17.15 -5.96
C VAL A 46 -6.89 16.22 -6.15
N GLU A 47 -7.85 16.70 -6.91
CA GLU A 47 -9.05 15.96 -7.29
C GLU A 47 -9.31 16.15 -8.79
N GLY A 48 -9.83 15.10 -9.42
CA GLY A 48 -10.05 15.14 -10.86
C GLY A 48 -10.95 14.04 -11.37
N ILE A 49 -11.04 13.97 -12.69
CA ILE A 49 -11.74 12.93 -13.44
C ILE A 49 -10.83 12.39 -14.52
N VAL A 50 -10.87 11.08 -14.75
CA VAL A 50 -10.22 10.42 -15.87
C VAL A 50 -11.25 10.10 -16.93
N LEU A 51 -10.95 10.47 -18.17
CA LEU A 51 -11.78 10.21 -19.33
C LEU A 51 -10.99 9.37 -20.34
N LEU A 52 -11.62 8.33 -20.88
CA LEU A 52 -11.12 7.55 -22.01
C LEU A 52 -12.06 7.74 -23.20
N ASP A 53 -11.56 8.27 -24.31
CA ASP A 53 -12.36 8.63 -25.49
C ASP A 53 -13.61 9.46 -25.12
N GLY A 54 -13.46 10.34 -24.12
CA GLY A 54 -14.51 11.22 -23.61
C GLY A 54 -15.50 10.58 -22.63
N ARG A 55 -15.32 9.31 -22.25
CA ARG A 55 -16.15 8.61 -21.26
C ARG A 55 -15.44 8.48 -19.91
N PRO A 56 -16.15 8.62 -18.78
CA PRO A 56 -15.54 8.39 -17.47
C PRO A 56 -14.93 7.00 -17.34
N LEU A 57 -13.66 6.93 -16.90
CA LEU A 57 -12.93 5.69 -16.73
C LEU A 57 -12.98 5.25 -15.25
N THR A 58 -13.71 4.17 -14.97
CA THR A 58 -13.89 3.62 -13.61
C THR A 58 -12.80 2.61 -13.24
N GLY A 59 -12.41 2.56 -11.96
CA GLY A 59 -11.52 1.53 -11.42
C GLY A 59 -10.06 1.63 -11.91
N ALA A 60 -9.65 2.77 -12.46
CA ALA A 60 -8.30 3.00 -12.90
C ALA A 60 -7.41 3.48 -11.74
N SER A 61 -6.21 2.94 -11.64
CA SER A 61 -5.17 3.48 -10.76
C SER A 61 -4.53 4.70 -11.43
N VAL A 62 -4.44 5.79 -10.69
CA VAL A 62 -3.81 7.05 -11.09
C VAL A 62 -2.58 7.25 -10.22
N ASP A 63 -1.40 7.11 -10.82
CA ASP A 63 -0.12 7.24 -10.13
C ASP A 63 0.66 8.41 -10.69
N THR A 64 1.25 9.21 -9.80
CA THR A 64 2.01 10.40 -10.18
C THR A 64 3.50 10.23 -9.93
N TRP A 65 4.29 10.73 -10.87
CA TRP A 65 5.74 10.63 -10.89
C TRP A 65 6.33 12.04 -10.90
N PRO A 66 6.71 12.58 -9.73
CA PRO A 66 7.30 13.91 -9.64
C PRO A 66 8.59 13.98 -10.46
N GLN A 67 8.78 15.07 -11.21
CA GLN A 67 10.04 15.27 -11.94
C GLN A 67 11.21 15.66 -11.03
N ARG A 68 10.91 16.16 -9.82
CA ARG A 68 11.92 16.51 -8.82
C ARG A 68 12.41 15.24 -8.11
N ALA A 69 13.71 14.99 -8.17
CA ALA A 69 14.34 13.88 -7.46
C ALA A 69 14.08 13.94 -5.93
N GLY A 70 13.92 12.78 -5.30
CA GLY A 70 13.69 12.67 -3.85
C GLY A 70 12.26 13.02 -3.40
N VAL A 71 11.35 13.37 -4.31
CA VAL A 71 9.94 13.61 -4.01
C VAL A 71 9.14 12.34 -4.26
N ARG A 72 8.25 11.99 -3.32
CA ARG A 72 7.36 10.84 -3.46
C ARG A 72 6.18 11.16 -4.38
N GLY A 73 5.79 10.14 -5.15
CA GLY A 73 4.56 10.16 -5.93
C GLY A 73 3.32 10.02 -5.06
N ALA A 74 2.21 10.51 -5.59
CA ALA A 74 0.87 10.29 -5.07
C ALA A 74 0.11 9.28 -5.92
N SER A 75 -0.78 8.51 -5.31
CA SER A 75 -1.64 7.53 -5.96
C SER A 75 -3.12 7.74 -5.62
N GLY A 76 -4.02 7.25 -6.47
CA GLY A 76 -5.46 7.29 -6.29
C GLY A 76 -6.15 6.28 -7.20
N VAL A 77 -7.42 5.97 -6.93
CA VAL A 77 -8.23 5.07 -7.76
C VAL A 77 -9.51 5.79 -8.18
N THR A 78 -9.92 5.62 -9.44
CA THR A 78 -11.14 6.26 -9.93
C THR A 78 -12.41 5.52 -9.47
N ASP A 79 -13.42 6.30 -9.08
CA ASP A 79 -14.75 5.80 -8.72
C ASP A 79 -15.63 5.49 -9.95
N GLY A 80 -16.89 5.11 -9.72
CA GLY A 80 -17.86 4.82 -10.79
C GLY A 80 -18.20 6.00 -11.70
N GLY A 81 -17.88 7.23 -11.28
CA GLY A 81 -17.98 8.44 -12.09
C GLY A 81 -16.65 8.85 -12.73
N GLY A 82 -15.63 7.99 -12.65
CA GLY A 82 -14.27 8.26 -13.13
C GLY A 82 -13.48 9.27 -12.29
N ARG A 83 -13.99 9.66 -11.11
CA ARG A 83 -13.36 10.68 -10.26
C ARG A 83 -12.30 10.07 -9.36
N PHE A 84 -11.21 10.79 -9.13
CA PHE A 84 -10.13 10.36 -8.24
C PHE A 84 -9.73 11.49 -7.29
N SER A 85 -9.18 11.09 -6.14
CA SER A 85 -8.42 11.95 -5.24
C SER A 85 -7.04 11.32 -5.03
N LEU A 86 -6.00 12.15 -5.01
CA LEU A 86 -4.63 11.67 -4.83
C LEU A 86 -4.22 11.67 -3.36
N ARG A 87 -3.43 10.67 -2.96
CA ARG A 87 -2.83 10.58 -1.63
C ARG A 87 -1.35 10.22 -1.76
N THR A 88 -0.52 10.84 -0.93
CA THR A 88 0.92 10.63 -0.89
C THR A 88 1.28 9.86 0.38
N MET A 89 2.06 8.78 0.25
CA MET A 89 2.67 8.14 1.42
C MET A 89 3.81 9.01 1.93
N VAL A 90 3.70 9.55 3.14
CA VAL A 90 4.76 10.29 3.83
C VAL A 90 5.06 9.54 5.12
N ASP A 91 6.34 9.24 5.34
CA ASP A 91 6.81 8.46 6.48
C ASP A 91 6.06 7.12 6.62
N THR A 92 5.14 7.00 7.58
CA THR A 92 4.35 5.79 7.86
C THR A 92 2.86 5.94 7.56
N GLY A 93 2.43 7.06 6.96
CA GLY A 93 1.01 7.39 6.78
C GLY A 93 0.65 7.90 5.38
N PHE A 94 -0.63 7.79 5.04
CA PHE A 94 -1.20 8.39 3.83
C PHE A 94 -1.71 9.79 4.13
N HIS A 95 -1.20 10.77 3.39
CA HIS A 95 -1.60 12.16 3.46
C HIS A 95 -2.30 12.56 2.16
N ASP A 96 -3.33 13.40 2.27
CA ASP A 96 -4.09 13.80 1.10
C ASP A 96 -3.30 14.78 0.22
N GLY A 97 -3.49 14.63 -1.07
CA GLY A 97 -2.86 15.43 -2.10
C GLY A 97 -1.54 14.86 -2.62
N ALA A 98 -0.93 15.67 -3.47
CA ALA A 98 0.34 15.39 -4.13
C ALA A 98 1.34 16.52 -3.84
N ALA A 99 2.63 16.21 -3.94
CA ALA A 99 3.67 17.21 -3.79
C ALA A 99 3.51 18.35 -4.82
N VAL A 100 3.79 19.58 -4.42
CA VAL A 100 3.75 20.73 -5.33
C VAL A 100 4.88 20.64 -6.36
N GLY A 101 4.51 20.71 -7.63
CA GLY A 101 5.43 20.60 -8.75
C GLY A 101 4.79 20.05 -10.03
N THR A 102 5.65 19.67 -10.98
CA THR A 102 5.24 19.00 -12.22
C THR A 102 5.44 17.51 -12.09
N HIS A 103 4.40 16.75 -12.42
CA HIS A 103 4.35 15.30 -12.32
C HIS A 103 4.00 14.73 -13.69
N ARG A 104 4.61 13.60 -14.05
CA ARG A 104 4.04 12.72 -15.07
C ARG A 104 2.95 11.88 -14.41
N VAL A 105 1.90 11.53 -15.14
CA VAL A 105 0.81 10.73 -14.60
C VAL A 105 0.70 9.44 -15.40
N THR A 106 0.66 8.32 -14.69
CA THR A 106 0.29 7.05 -15.28
C THR A 106 -1.13 6.71 -14.87
N VAL A 107 -1.90 6.23 -15.82
CA VAL A 107 -3.24 5.71 -15.58
C VAL A 107 -3.26 4.28 -16.04
N THR A 108 -3.48 3.36 -15.11
CA THR A 108 -3.50 1.93 -15.37
C THR A 108 -4.86 1.35 -15.05
N VAL A 109 -5.33 0.50 -15.96
CA VAL A 109 -6.42 -0.43 -15.70
C VAL A 109 -5.83 -1.80 -15.86
N SER A 110 -5.99 -2.67 -14.87
CA SER A 110 -5.48 -4.02 -14.94
C SER A 110 -6.50 -5.03 -14.47
N GLU A 111 -6.42 -6.21 -15.06
CA GLU A 111 -7.21 -7.38 -14.68
C GLU A 111 -6.28 -8.38 -13.97
N PRO A 112 -6.62 -8.87 -12.78
CA PRO A 112 -5.87 -9.97 -12.16
C PRO A 112 -5.85 -11.18 -13.09
N LEU A 113 -4.67 -11.78 -13.28
CA LEU A 113 -4.61 -13.03 -14.04
C LEU A 113 -5.25 -14.18 -13.24
N PRO A 114 -5.74 -15.23 -13.94
CA PRO A 114 -6.23 -16.45 -13.29
C PRO A 114 -5.20 -16.96 -12.27
N GLY A 115 -5.66 -17.32 -11.07
CA GLY A 115 -4.77 -17.80 -10.00
C GLY A 115 -4.01 -16.70 -9.26
N GLY A 116 -4.46 -15.45 -9.33
CA GLY A 116 -3.98 -14.38 -8.46
C GLY A 116 -2.52 -13.96 -8.66
N PHE A 117 -1.82 -14.55 -9.64
CA PHE A 117 -0.43 -14.22 -9.95
C PHE A 117 -0.35 -13.20 -11.08
N GLY A 118 -0.08 -11.96 -10.69
CA GLY A 118 0.10 -10.86 -11.63
C GLY A 118 -1.20 -10.26 -12.14
N SER A 119 -1.08 -9.28 -13.03
CA SER A 119 -2.22 -8.64 -13.66
C SER A 119 -1.91 -8.34 -15.13
N ARG A 120 -2.93 -8.46 -15.97
CA ARG A 120 -2.90 -8.06 -17.37
C ARG A 120 -3.25 -6.58 -17.45
N LEU A 121 -2.38 -5.79 -18.06
CA LEU A 121 -2.66 -4.39 -18.35
C LEU A 121 -3.75 -4.30 -19.44
N LEU A 122 -4.82 -3.56 -19.15
CA LEU A 122 -5.92 -3.30 -20.07
C LEU A 122 -5.83 -1.89 -20.68
N SER A 123 -5.29 -0.92 -19.94
CA SER A 123 -5.08 0.44 -20.44
C SER A 123 -4.00 0.51 -21.51
N PRO A 124 -4.06 1.45 -22.48
CA PRO A 124 -3.01 1.64 -23.47
C PRO A 124 -1.62 1.86 -22.82
N GLU A 125 -0.60 1.16 -23.31
CA GLU A 125 0.75 1.17 -22.74
C GLU A 125 1.35 2.57 -22.60
N LYS A 126 1.04 3.47 -23.55
CA LYS A 126 1.47 4.87 -23.50
C LYS A 126 1.06 5.56 -22.20
N TYR A 127 -0.09 5.23 -21.60
CA TYR A 127 -0.52 5.84 -20.33
C TYR A 127 -0.06 5.06 -19.09
N ALA A 128 0.37 3.81 -19.25
CA ALA A 128 0.76 2.95 -18.14
C ALA A 128 2.21 3.13 -17.70
N SER A 129 3.05 3.76 -18.52
CA SER A 129 4.47 3.94 -18.24
C SER A 129 4.84 5.41 -18.05
N PRO A 130 5.59 5.76 -16.99
CA PRO A 130 6.03 7.14 -16.76
C PRO A 130 6.99 7.63 -17.84
N GLY A 131 7.64 6.72 -18.57
CA GLY A 131 8.56 7.05 -19.66
C GLY A 131 7.86 7.56 -20.92
N SER A 132 6.67 7.02 -21.22
CA SER A 132 5.93 7.26 -22.46
C SER A 132 4.64 8.06 -22.29
N THR A 133 4.18 8.26 -21.05
CA THR A 133 2.92 8.99 -20.80
C THR A 133 2.97 10.45 -21.26
N PRO A 134 2.00 10.89 -22.06
CA PRO A 134 1.82 12.30 -22.39
C PRO A 134 1.08 13.06 -21.27
N LEU A 135 0.56 12.37 -20.24
CA LEU A 135 -0.22 13.00 -19.18
C LEU A 135 0.71 13.73 -18.21
N ILE A 136 0.50 15.04 -18.10
CA ILE A 136 1.24 15.91 -17.19
C ILE A 136 0.26 16.54 -16.20
N LEU A 137 0.57 16.42 -14.92
CA LEU A 137 -0.15 17.08 -13.83
C LEU A 137 0.75 18.15 -13.23
N ARG A 138 0.24 19.38 -13.19
CA ARG A 138 0.89 20.49 -12.49
C ARG A 138 0.15 20.77 -11.20
N VAL A 139 0.77 20.42 -10.08
CA VAL A 139 0.23 20.63 -8.73
C VAL A 139 0.72 21.97 -8.21
N VAL A 140 -0.21 22.87 -7.89
CA VAL A 140 0.10 24.16 -7.28
C VAL A 140 -0.31 24.18 -5.81
N ARG A 141 0.24 25.14 -5.04
CA ARG A 141 -0.04 25.25 -3.60
C ARG A 141 -1.53 25.53 -3.30
N ARG A 142 -2.24 26.20 -4.20
CA ARG A 142 -3.66 26.54 -3.98
C ARG A 142 -4.54 25.37 -4.40
N ALA A 143 -5.11 24.67 -3.43
CA ALA A 143 -5.94 23.48 -3.65
C ALA A 143 -7.11 23.70 -4.63
N VAL A 144 -7.74 24.88 -4.61
CA VAL A 144 -8.85 25.25 -5.52
C VAL A 144 -8.46 25.14 -6.99
N GLU A 145 -7.20 25.38 -7.33
CA GLU A 145 -6.69 25.29 -8.70
C GLU A 145 -6.41 23.82 -9.12
N ASN A 146 -6.43 22.89 -8.16
CA ASN A 146 -6.21 21.47 -8.39
C ASN A 146 -7.50 20.62 -8.27
N SER A 147 -8.68 21.24 -8.09
CA SER A 147 -9.94 20.53 -7.78
C SER A 147 -10.76 20.09 -9.01
N ALA A 148 -10.25 20.35 -10.21
CA ALA A 148 -10.95 20.09 -11.47
C ALA A 148 -10.01 19.56 -12.56
N VAL A 149 -9.07 18.70 -12.17
CA VAL A 149 -8.12 18.10 -13.11
C VAL A 149 -8.87 17.14 -14.03
N VAL A 150 -8.69 17.28 -15.34
CA VAL A 150 -9.23 16.34 -16.33
C VAL A 150 -8.06 15.61 -16.98
N LEU A 151 -7.97 14.30 -16.78
CA LEU A 151 -6.99 13.44 -17.45
C LEU A 151 -7.66 12.80 -18.65
N GLN A 152 -7.40 13.35 -19.84
CA GLN A 152 -7.92 12.84 -21.10
C GLN A 152 -6.99 11.77 -21.67
N MET A 153 -7.55 10.58 -21.89
CA MET A 153 -6.90 9.46 -22.54
C MET A 153 -7.64 9.15 -23.85
N ASP A 154 -6.87 8.70 -24.84
CA ASP A 154 -7.38 8.30 -26.14
C ASP A 154 -6.95 6.88 -26.47
N GLY A 155 -7.87 6.12 -27.08
CA GLY A 155 -7.68 4.73 -27.46
C GLY A 155 -8.61 3.80 -26.68
N GLN A 156 -8.53 2.52 -26.99
CA GLN A 156 -9.42 1.51 -26.41
C GLN A 156 -8.73 0.79 -25.26
N LEU A 157 -9.49 0.44 -24.23
CA LEU A 157 -9.05 -0.61 -23.32
C LEU A 157 -8.98 -1.90 -24.12
N LEU A 158 -7.95 -2.69 -23.84
CA LEU A 158 -7.97 -4.08 -24.26
C LEU A 158 -9.21 -4.72 -23.63
N GLU A 159 -9.87 -5.56 -24.42
CA GLU A 159 -10.97 -6.36 -23.91
C GLU A 159 -10.46 -7.15 -22.70
N VAL A 160 -11.21 -7.04 -21.61
CA VAL A 160 -11.15 -7.97 -20.50
C VAL A 160 -11.22 -9.36 -21.12
N GLY A 161 -10.35 -10.27 -20.73
CA GLY A 161 -10.46 -11.64 -21.22
C GLY A 161 -11.87 -12.20 -20.96
N PRO A 162 -12.28 -13.32 -21.58
CA PRO A 162 -13.39 -14.06 -21.02
C PRO A 162 -13.12 -14.17 -19.52
N PRO A 163 -14.09 -13.81 -18.64
CA PRO A 163 -13.88 -13.87 -17.20
C PRO A 163 -13.33 -15.25 -16.93
N ALA A 164 -12.07 -15.31 -16.47
CA ALA A 164 -11.24 -16.51 -16.44
C ALA A 164 -12.13 -17.73 -16.28
N GLU A 165 -12.35 -18.51 -17.36
CA GLU A 165 -13.42 -19.52 -17.47
C GLU A 165 -13.68 -20.20 -16.12
N THR A 166 -14.64 -19.71 -15.33
CA THR A 166 -15.15 -20.35 -14.08
C THR A 166 -14.15 -21.27 -13.34
N GLY A 167 -12.91 -20.86 -13.08
CA GLY A 167 -11.92 -21.94 -12.86
C GLY A 167 -10.49 -21.62 -12.50
N VAL A 168 -10.13 -20.38 -12.16
CA VAL A 168 -9.00 -20.18 -11.25
C VAL A 168 -9.33 -19.03 -10.31
N GLU A 169 -10.25 -19.33 -9.40
CA GLU A 169 -10.68 -18.47 -8.29
C GLU A 169 -9.46 -17.93 -7.54
N PRO A 170 -9.48 -16.71 -6.95
CA PRO A 170 -8.36 -16.20 -6.15
C PRO A 170 -7.88 -17.22 -5.10
N ALA A 171 -8.82 -17.99 -4.56
CA ALA A 171 -8.59 -19.14 -3.72
C ALA A 171 -7.57 -20.15 -4.29
N GLU A 172 -7.63 -20.44 -5.59
CA GLU A 172 -6.73 -21.38 -6.24
C GLU A 172 -5.29 -20.86 -6.30
N GLY A 173 -5.12 -19.57 -6.51
CA GLY A 173 -3.82 -18.90 -6.52
C GLY A 173 -3.18 -18.76 -5.15
N PHE A 174 -3.97 -18.26 -4.19
CA PHE A 174 -3.49 -17.88 -2.87
C PHE A 174 -3.44 -19.02 -1.87
N ILE A 175 -4.27 -20.06 -2.06
CA ILE A 175 -4.44 -21.13 -1.08
C ILE A 175 -4.13 -22.49 -1.69
N VAL A 176 -4.81 -22.86 -2.78
CA VAL A 176 -4.73 -24.23 -3.32
C VAL A 176 -3.37 -24.52 -3.94
N THR A 177 -2.88 -23.63 -4.80
CA THR A 177 -1.60 -23.82 -5.50
C THR A 177 -0.41 -23.89 -4.52
N PRO A 178 -0.26 -23.00 -3.53
CA PRO A 178 0.78 -23.12 -2.52
C PRO A 178 0.66 -24.39 -1.66
N LEU A 179 -0.57 -24.81 -1.33
CA LEU A 179 -0.81 -26.03 -0.56
C LEU A 179 -0.34 -27.27 -1.32
N LEU A 180 -0.78 -27.43 -2.57
CA LEU A 180 -0.36 -28.55 -3.40
C LEU A 180 1.15 -28.49 -3.63
N LEU A 181 1.71 -27.36 -4.04
CA LEU A 181 3.14 -27.23 -4.31
C LEU A 181 4.03 -27.60 -3.10
N HIS A 182 3.57 -27.33 -1.88
CA HIS A 182 4.36 -27.58 -0.67
C HIS A 182 4.12 -28.96 -0.05
N PHE A 183 2.90 -29.51 -0.14
CA PHE A 183 2.50 -30.68 0.62
C PHE A 183 2.16 -31.91 -0.21
N ASP A 184 1.93 -31.78 -1.51
CA ASP A 184 1.84 -32.88 -2.47
C ASP A 184 3.24 -33.45 -2.71
N GLN A 185 3.57 -34.56 -2.04
CA GLN A 185 4.92 -35.13 -2.05
C GLN A 185 5.17 -35.98 -3.30
N ASP A 186 4.13 -36.64 -3.81
CA ASP A 186 4.21 -37.52 -4.98
C ASP A 186 3.81 -36.82 -6.29
N ARG A 187 3.36 -35.56 -6.22
CA ARG A 187 3.06 -34.65 -7.33
C ARG A 187 1.93 -35.15 -8.22
N ASP A 188 0.91 -35.73 -7.62
CA ASP A 188 -0.26 -36.24 -8.33
C ASP A 188 -1.47 -35.27 -8.32
N ASP A 189 -1.25 -34.02 -7.89
CA ASP A 189 -2.19 -32.89 -7.89
C ASP A 189 -3.39 -33.07 -6.95
N ARG A 190 -3.21 -33.89 -5.92
CA ARG A 190 -4.16 -34.10 -4.82
C ARG A 190 -3.40 -34.32 -3.51
N LEU A 191 -4.10 -34.19 -2.39
CA LEU A 191 -3.53 -34.43 -1.06
C LEU A 191 -4.09 -35.70 -0.47
N SER A 192 -3.24 -36.68 -0.21
CA SER A 192 -3.61 -37.85 0.58
C SER A 192 -3.83 -37.50 2.05
N ARG A 193 -4.54 -38.38 2.78
CA ARG A 193 -4.66 -38.31 4.26
C ARG A 193 -3.33 -38.16 4.98
N ALA A 194 -2.27 -38.79 4.48
CA ALA A 194 -0.96 -38.71 5.12
C ALA A 194 -0.33 -37.32 4.93
N GLU A 195 -0.58 -36.68 3.80
CA GLU A 195 -0.03 -35.37 3.45
C GLU A 195 -0.78 -34.25 4.17
N TYR A 196 -2.12 -34.19 4.05
CA TYR A 196 -2.85 -33.08 4.65
C TYR A 196 -2.87 -33.11 6.19
N ARG A 197 -2.66 -34.28 6.81
CA ARG A 197 -2.47 -34.38 8.28
C ARG A 197 -1.17 -33.75 8.76
N ARG A 198 -0.16 -33.61 7.90
CA ARG A 198 1.10 -32.93 8.21
C ARG A 198 1.01 -31.42 8.07
N ILE A 199 -0.04 -30.91 7.40
CA ILE A 199 -0.30 -29.49 7.24
C ILE A 199 -0.82 -28.95 8.56
N ASP A 200 -0.12 -27.97 9.13
CA ASP A 200 -0.59 -27.29 10.33
C ASP A 200 -1.88 -26.48 10.06
N THR A 201 -2.68 -26.24 11.11
CA THR A 201 -3.98 -25.57 10.97
C THR A 201 -3.88 -24.15 10.39
N ALA A 202 -2.77 -23.44 10.61
CA ALA A 202 -2.58 -22.09 10.09
C ALA A 202 -2.32 -22.11 8.57
N SER A 203 -1.52 -23.07 8.10
CA SER A 203 -1.20 -23.32 6.70
C SER A 203 -2.42 -23.78 5.89
N ARG A 204 -3.42 -24.39 6.53
CA ARG A 204 -4.69 -24.77 5.87
C ARG A 204 -5.58 -23.58 5.51
N HIS A 205 -5.24 -22.35 5.93
CA HIS A 205 -6.07 -21.16 5.69
C HIS A 205 -7.53 -21.33 6.15
N GLY A 206 -7.78 -22.11 7.21
CA GLY A 206 -9.13 -22.39 7.72
C GLY A 206 -9.91 -23.46 6.95
N ILE A 207 -9.28 -24.14 5.98
CA ILE A 207 -9.89 -25.26 5.26
C ILE A 207 -9.92 -26.51 6.15
N ASP A 208 -11.11 -27.08 6.29
CA ASP A 208 -11.30 -28.41 6.86
C ASP A 208 -11.10 -29.47 5.77
N MET A 209 -9.97 -30.16 5.84
CA MET A 209 -9.55 -31.16 4.84
C MET A 209 -10.41 -32.42 4.88
N GLU A 210 -11.00 -32.77 6.04
CA GLU A 210 -11.91 -33.93 6.12
C GLU A 210 -13.29 -33.59 5.54
N ALA A 211 -13.73 -32.34 5.67
CA ALA A 211 -14.95 -31.86 5.02
C ALA A 211 -14.76 -31.55 3.52
N ALA A 212 -13.52 -31.31 3.08
CA ALA A 212 -13.20 -31.03 1.69
C ALA A 212 -13.26 -32.28 0.78
N ASP A 213 -12.93 -33.47 1.30
CA ASP A 213 -13.08 -34.78 0.63
C ASP A 213 -14.58 -35.12 0.48
N VAL A 214 -15.20 -34.64 -0.61
CA VAL A 214 -16.64 -34.75 -0.83
C VAL A 214 -17.02 -36.10 -1.43
N ASN A 215 -16.14 -36.68 -2.24
CA ASN A 215 -16.36 -37.97 -2.86
C ASN A 215 -15.97 -39.16 -1.95
N GLN A 216 -15.34 -38.89 -0.79
CA GLN A 216 -14.89 -39.85 0.22
C GLN A 216 -13.87 -40.87 -0.29
N ASP A 217 -13.03 -40.46 -1.24
CA ASP A 217 -12.01 -41.32 -1.83
C ASP A 217 -10.68 -41.33 -1.03
N ALA A 218 -10.63 -40.61 0.10
CA ALA A 218 -9.48 -40.44 0.98
C ALA A 218 -8.34 -39.58 0.39
N TYR A 219 -8.61 -38.87 -0.70
CA TYR A 219 -7.81 -37.79 -1.24
C TYR A 219 -8.62 -36.50 -1.19
N VAL A 220 -7.92 -35.37 -1.24
CA VAL A 220 -8.54 -34.07 -1.50
C VAL A 220 -7.92 -33.54 -2.78
N ASP A 221 -8.69 -33.57 -3.86
CA ASP A 221 -8.19 -33.09 -5.15
C ASP A 221 -8.18 -31.56 -5.25
N ARG A 222 -7.55 -31.04 -6.30
CA ARG A 222 -7.52 -29.60 -6.59
C ARG A 222 -8.91 -28.97 -6.61
N SER A 223 -9.92 -29.64 -7.17
CA SER A 223 -11.28 -29.09 -7.28
C SER A 223 -11.99 -29.03 -5.93
N GLU A 224 -11.78 -30.04 -5.08
CA GLU A 224 -12.26 -30.11 -3.70
C GLU A 224 -11.59 -29.05 -2.82
N LEU A 225 -10.28 -28.90 -2.94
CA LEU A 225 -9.52 -27.83 -2.28
C LEU A 225 -10.00 -26.44 -2.71
N THR A 226 -10.18 -26.22 -4.01
CA THR A 226 -10.67 -24.94 -4.55
C THR A 226 -12.06 -24.62 -3.98
N ARG A 227 -12.97 -25.59 -3.95
CA ARG A 227 -14.31 -25.40 -3.39
C ARG A 227 -14.29 -25.03 -1.91
N ALA A 228 -13.47 -25.74 -1.13
CA ALA A 228 -13.33 -25.45 0.29
C ALA A 228 -12.67 -24.09 0.54
N ALA A 229 -11.65 -23.73 -0.23
CA ALA A 229 -10.97 -22.44 -0.16
C ALA A 229 -11.90 -21.26 -0.49
N ILE A 230 -12.76 -21.40 -1.52
CA ILE A 230 -13.80 -20.41 -1.85
C ILE A 230 -14.75 -20.23 -0.65
N ALA A 231 -15.20 -21.33 -0.05
CA ALA A 231 -16.11 -21.27 1.10
C ALA A 231 -15.50 -20.52 2.28
N VAL A 232 -14.19 -20.70 2.55
CA VAL A 232 -13.50 -19.96 3.61
C VAL A 232 -13.34 -18.48 3.26
N MET A 233 -13.02 -18.15 2.02
CA MET A 233 -12.87 -16.75 1.59
C MET A 233 -14.21 -16.00 1.55
N ALA A 234 -15.30 -16.69 1.20
CA ALA A 234 -16.65 -16.13 1.16
C ALA A 234 -17.29 -16.01 2.56
N ALA A 235 -16.82 -16.77 3.54
CA ALA A 235 -17.30 -16.66 4.91
C ALA A 235 -16.92 -15.29 5.49
N PRO A 236 -17.87 -14.50 6.02
CA PRO A 236 -17.54 -13.26 6.69
C PRO A 236 -16.59 -13.59 7.85
N ARG A 237 -15.35 -13.07 7.80
CA ARG A 237 -14.42 -13.14 8.93
C ARG A 237 -15.17 -12.61 10.13
N ARG A 238 -15.56 -13.51 11.04
CA ARG A 238 -16.21 -13.16 12.29
C ARG A 238 -15.29 -12.16 12.94
N ALA A 239 -15.73 -10.92 13.06
CA ALA A 239 -14.99 -9.87 13.72
C ALA A 239 -14.87 -10.26 15.20
N GLU A 240 -13.87 -11.07 15.55
CA GLU A 240 -13.15 -10.85 16.79
C GLU A 240 -12.34 -9.57 16.58
N ALA A 241 -13.05 -8.45 16.54
CA ALA A 241 -12.44 -7.19 16.91
C ALA A 241 -12.04 -7.39 18.38
N PRO A 242 -10.75 -7.34 18.75
CA PRO A 242 -10.42 -7.12 20.15
C PRO A 242 -11.20 -5.88 20.58
N PRO A 243 -11.83 -5.87 21.78
CA PRO A 243 -12.57 -4.70 22.24
C PRO A 243 -11.65 -3.49 22.09
N LEU A 244 -12.13 -2.50 21.33
CA LEU A 244 -11.39 -1.28 21.12
C LEU A 244 -11.19 -0.66 22.52
N MET A 245 -9.93 -0.51 22.93
CA MET A 245 -9.48 -0.04 24.26
C MET A 245 -10.08 1.30 24.72
N TRP A 246 -10.93 1.96 23.93
CA TRP A 246 -11.60 3.22 24.28
C TRP A 246 -13.04 3.05 24.81
N GLU A 247 -13.63 1.84 24.80
CA GLU A 247 -14.98 1.59 25.36
C GLU A 247 -15.02 1.38 26.90
N THR A 248 -13.87 1.39 27.59
CA THR A 248 -13.78 1.19 29.05
C THR A 248 -14.03 2.45 29.89
N HIS A 249 -14.36 3.60 29.28
CA HIS A 249 -14.52 4.87 30.00
C HIS A 249 -15.83 5.61 29.72
N LEU A 250 -16.93 4.89 29.46
CA LEU A 250 -18.26 5.48 29.63
C LEU A 250 -18.70 5.31 31.10
N PRO A 251 -18.89 6.39 31.88
CA PRO A 251 -19.51 6.27 33.19
C PRO A 251 -20.94 5.77 33.00
N ALA A 252 -21.29 4.69 33.71
CA ALA A 252 -22.64 4.13 33.72
C ALA A 252 -23.67 5.25 33.96
N ALA A 253 -24.61 5.40 33.02
CA ALA A 253 -25.73 6.30 33.17
C ALA A 253 -26.53 5.88 34.41
N LYS A 254 -26.55 6.73 35.44
CA LYS A 254 -27.44 6.58 36.60
C LYS A 254 -28.88 6.68 36.12
N THR A 255 -29.61 5.58 36.20
CA THR A 255 -31.08 5.57 36.13
C THR A 255 -31.66 6.36 37.30
N PRO A 256 -32.62 7.28 37.09
CA PRO A 256 -33.30 7.94 38.19
C PRO A 256 -34.28 6.96 38.88
N PRO A 257 -34.52 7.11 40.20
CA PRO A 257 -35.43 6.25 40.93
C PRO A 257 -36.88 6.49 40.47
N VAL A 258 -37.62 5.40 40.27
CA VAL A 258 -39.05 5.41 40.05
C VAL A 258 -39.72 5.43 41.43
N ASP A 259 -40.41 6.53 41.75
CA ASP A 259 -41.25 6.66 42.94
C ASP A 259 -42.41 5.65 42.90
N LYS A 260 -42.57 4.90 43.98
CA LYS A 260 -43.84 4.36 44.48
C LYS A 260 -43.82 4.32 46.00
#